data_AF-A0A962WM46-F1
#
_entry.id   AF-A0A962WM46-F1
#
_cell.length_a   1.000
_cell.length_b   1.000
_cell.length_c   1.000
_cell.angle_alpha   90.00
_cell.angle_beta   90.00
_cell.angle_gamma   90.00
#
_symmetry.space_group_name_H-M   'P 1'
#
loop_
_entity.id
_entity.type
_entity.pdbx_description
1 polymer ?
#
loop_
_entity_poly.entity_id
_entity_poly.type
_entity_poly.pdbx_seq_one_letter_code
_entity_poly.pdbx_strand_id
1 'polypeptide(L)'
;MLSFIVRSTLSRLALLLAASVLAHLIVHLAPGDPQAVDPMNPAFKPEDVARIRAAFHLDEPLHLQYVRWMSDLLSGELRTFSDDIPVLTKISQRFWNSLPLFLTATLIVWTLSFPVGIIAALRRGSL
;
A
#
# COMPACT_ATOMS: atom_id res chain seq x y z
N MET A 1 -3.14 -15.54 27.31
CA MET A 1 -3.69 -14.35 26.61
C MET A 1 -2.58 -13.43 26.13
N LEU A 2 -1.71 -12.91 27.00
CA LEU A 2 -0.61 -12.01 26.60
C LEU A 2 0.35 -12.64 25.57
N SER A 3 0.76 -13.89 25.77
CA SER A 3 1.60 -14.65 24.83
C SER A 3 0.95 -14.82 23.44
N PHE A 4 -0.37 -15.00 23.40
CA PHE A 4 -1.12 -15.11 22.15
C PHE A 4 -1.20 -13.76 21.42
N ILE A 5 -1.46 -12.66 22.15
CA ILE A 5 -1.49 -11.32 21.57
C ILE A 5 -0.12 -10.96 21.01
N VAL A 6 0.96 -11.18 21.77
CA VAL A 6 2.33 -10.91 21.30
C VAL A 6 2.65 -11.73 20.05
N ARG A 7 2.38 -13.04 20.06
CA ARG A 7 2.60 -13.90 18.88
C ARG A 7 1.82 -13.42 17.66
N SER A 8 0.54 -13.11 17.83
CA SER A 8 -0.34 -12.63 16.76
C SER A 8 0.14 -11.30 16.18
N THR A 9 0.48 -10.33 17.05
CA THR A 9 1.01 -9.03 16.64
C THR A 9 2.34 -9.17 15.91
N LEU A 10 3.24 -10.02 16.39
CA LEU A 10 4.53 -10.26 15.74
C LEU A 10 4.35 -10.88 14.35
N SER A 11 3.44 -11.85 14.20
CA SER A 11 3.12 -12.44 12.89
C SER A 11 2.54 -11.41 11.92
N ARG A 12 1.67 -10.51 12.40
CA ARG A 12 1.10 -9.42 11.58
C ARG A 12 2.15 -8.40 11.18
N LEU A 13 3.05 -8.02 12.09
CA LEU A 13 4.16 -7.12 11.79
C LEU A 13 5.13 -7.73 10.77
N ALA A 14 5.46 -9.02 10.92
CA ALA A 14 6.29 -9.73 9.94
C ALA A 14 5.63 -9.77 8.55
N LEU A 15 4.31 -10.01 8.49
CA LEU A 15 3.56 -9.97 7.24
C LEU A 15 3.57 -8.58 6.61
N LEU A 16 3.36 -7.52 7.41
CA LEU A 16 3.40 -6.14 6.94
C LEU A 16 4.79 -5.77 6.40
N LEU A 17 5.86 -6.16 7.11
CA LEU A 17 7.22 -5.95 6.65
C LEU A 17 7.48 -6.68 5.33
N ALA A 18 7.13 -7.96 5.24
CA ALA A 18 7.27 -8.74 4.00
C ALA A 18 6.49 -8.10 2.84
N ALA A 19 5.24 -7.68 3.08
CA ALA A 19 4.42 -6.99 2.08
C ALA A 19 5.03 -5.65 1.65
N SER A 20 5.61 -4.89 2.58
CA SER A 20 6.27 -3.62 2.27
C SER A 20 7.53 -3.81 1.43
N VAL A 21 8.34 -4.83 1.72
CA VAL A 21 9.53 -5.19 0.92
C VAL A 21 9.08 -5.62 -0.47
N LEU A 22 8.06 -6.48 -0.57
CA LEU A 22 7.52 -6.89 -1.86
C LEU A 22 6.99 -5.71 -2.67
N ALA A 23 6.25 -4.78 -2.05
CA ALA A 23 5.77 -3.57 -2.72
C ALA A 23 6.94 -2.70 -3.23
N HIS A 24 7.97 -2.51 -2.40
CA HIS A 24 9.17 -1.78 -2.77
C HIS A 24 9.91 -2.45 -3.96
N LEU A 25 10.05 -3.77 -3.91
CA LEU A 25 10.64 -4.56 -5.00
C LEU A 25 9.81 -4.48 -6.28
N ILE A 26 8.48 -4.58 -6.19
CA ILE A 26 7.60 -4.45 -7.35
C ILE A 26 7.78 -3.10 -8.04
N VAL A 27 7.92 -2.01 -7.26
CA VAL A 27 8.18 -0.68 -7.84
C VAL A 27 9.54 -0.62 -8.53
N HIS A 28 10.58 -1.26 -7.97
CA HIS A 28 11.92 -1.32 -8.59
C HIS A 28 12.00 -2.26 -9.80
N LEU A 29 11.17 -3.31 -9.83
CA LEU A 29 11.10 -4.29 -10.92
C LEU A 29 10.11 -3.86 -12.01
N ALA A 30 9.23 -2.91 -11.72
CA ALA A 30 8.30 -2.38 -12.71
C ALA A 30 9.10 -1.76 -13.87
N PRO A 31 8.77 -2.10 -15.14
CA PRO A 31 9.37 -1.50 -16.32
C PRO A 31 8.88 -0.05 -16.44
N GLY A 32 9.50 0.81 -15.66
CA GLY A 32 9.07 2.16 -15.33
C GLY A 32 9.97 2.65 -14.21
N ASP A 33 11.27 2.55 -14.46
CA ASP A 33 12.31 3.03 -13.57
C ASP A 33 11.93 4.47 -13.15
N PRO A 34 12.02 4.87 -11.87
CA PRO A 34 11.93 6.28 -11.49
C PRO A 34 12.95 7.15 -12.28
N GLN A 35 13.97 6.49 -12.85
CA GLN A 35 14.93 7.06 -13.80
C GLN A 35 14.43 7.12 -15.25
N ALA A 36 13.48 6.26 -15.64
CA ALA A 36 12.80 6.25 -16.93
C ALA A 36 11.61 7.20 -16.88
N VAL A 37 11.89 8.45 -16.55
CA VAL A 37 11.11 9.55 -17.09
C VAL A 37 11.18 9.37 -18.61
N ASP A 38 10.05 9.03 -19.21
CA ASP A 38 9.94 8.81 -20.64
C ASP A 38 10.60 10.00 -21.38
N PRO A 39 11.69 9.80 -22.14
CA PRO A 39 12.32 10.88 -22.89
C PRO A 39 11.37 11.53 -23.89
N MET A 40 10.26 10.86 -24.19
CA MET A 40 9.18 11.35 -25.05
C MET A 40 8.12 12.17 -24.31
N ASN A 41 8.20 12.31 -22.99
CA ASN A 41 7.32 13.17 -22.21
C ASN A 41 7.90 14.60 -22.14
N PRO A 42 7.32 15.58 -22.88
CA PRO A 42 7.83 16.94 -22.94
C PRO A 42 7.75 17.72 -21.61
N ALA A 43 7.17 17.13 -20.56
CA ALA A 43 7.03 17.74 -19.25
C ALA A 43 8.30 17.69 -18.38
N PHE A 44 9.29 16.86 -18.72
CA PHE A 44 10.46 16.66 -17.85
C PHE A 44 11.78 17.04 -18.53
N LYS A 45 12.53 17.95 -17.92
CA LYS A 45 13.88 18.29 -18.35
C LYS A 45 14.88 17.28 -17.76
N PRO A 46 16.07 17.11 -18.37
CA PRO A 46 17.16 16.31 -17.78
C PRO A 46 17.54 16.75 -16.36
N GLU A 47 17.39 18.04 -16.07
CA GLU A 47 17.60 18.63 -14.74
C GLU A 47 16.60 18.11 -13.69
N ASP A 48 15.35 17.87 -14.08
CA ASP A 48 14.33 17.31 -13.19
C ASP A 48 14.67 15.87 -12.81
N VAL A 49 15.17 15.08 -13.76
CA VAL A 49 15.58 13.69 -13.52
C VAL A 49 16.73 13.62 -12.51
N ALA A 50 17.72 14.50 -12.62
CA ALA A 50 18.83 14.57 -11.67
C ALA A 50 18.36 15.00 -10.26
N ARG A 51 17.45 15.98 -10.18
CA ARG A 51 16.83 16.41 -8.92
C ARG A 51 16.08 15.27 -8.25
N ILE A 52 15.36 14.46 -9.01
CA ILE A 52 14.59 13.31 -8.52
C ILE A 52 15.52 12.21 -7.99
N ARG A 53 16.60 11.87 -8.70
CA ARG A 53 17.60 10.90 -8.21
C ARG A 53 18.19 11.31 -6.87
N ALA A 54 18.56 12.58 -6.75
CA ALA A 54 19.09 13.13 -5.51
C ALA A 54 18.04 13.14 -4.38
N ALA A 55 16.79 13.50 -4.69
CA ALA A 55 15.71 13.59 -3.70
C ALA A 55 15.26 12.22 -3.16
N PHE A 56 15.29 11.17 -3.98
CA PHE A 56 14.88 9.81 -3.60
C PHE A 56 16.05 8.88 -3.26
N HIS A 57 17.28 9.40 -3.24
CA HIS A 57 18.50 8.64 -2.96
C HIS A 57 18.66 7.40 -3.84
N LEU A 58 18.26 7.51 -5.11
CA LEU A 58 18.26 6.38 -6.07
C LEU A 58 19.67 5.88 -6.39
N ASP A 59 20.71 6.66 -6.06
CA ASP A 59 22.12 6.32 -6.23
C ASP A 59 22.66 5.39 -5.12
N GLU A 60 21.89 5.15 -4.06
CA GLU A 60 22.31 4.34 -2.91
C GLU A 60 21.97 2.86 -3.06
N PRO A 61 22.61 1.94 -2.31
CA PRO A 61 22.22 0.54 -2.30
C PRO A 61 20.74 0.34 -1.90
N LEU A 62 20.07 -0.62 -2.54
CA LEU A 62 18.62 -0.86 -2.38
C LEU A 62 18.17 -1.01 -0.92
N HIS A 63 19.00 -1.61 -0.06
CA HIS A 63 18.70 -1.75 1.37
C HIS A 63 18.68 -0.41 2.12
N LEU A 64 19.54 0.53 1.73
CA LEU A 64 19.57 1.88 2.31
C LEU A 64 18.36 2.70 1.85
N GLN A 65 17.98 2.58 0.57
CA GLN A 65 16.77 3.20 0.01
C GLN A 65 15.52 2.73 0.75
N TYR A 66 15.40 1.43 1.01
CA TYR A 66 14.29 0.87 1.78
C TYR A 66 14.24 1.40 3.21
N VAL A 67 15.39 1.49 3.91
CA VAL A 67 15.44 2.00 5.30
C VAL A 67 15.03 3.47 5.36
N ARG A 68 15.49 4.31 4.43
CA ARG A 68 15.09 5.73 4.37
C ARG A 68 13.61 5.87 4.06
N TRP A 69 13.12 5.17 3.05
CA TRP A 69 11.70 5.15 2.71
C TRP A 69 10.82 4.69 3.88
N MET A 70 11.26 3.67 4.63
CA MET A 70 10.56 3.20 5.83
C MET A 70 10.60 4.24 6.95
N SER A 71 11.72 4.93 7.15
CA SER A 71 11.84 6.03 8.11
C SER A 71 10.87 7.16 7.79
N ASP A 72 10.80 7.58 6.52
CA ASP A 72 9.91 8.64 6.04
C ASP A 72 8.43 8.23 6.15
N LEU A 73 8.13 6.95 5.92
CA LEU A 73 6.80 6.36 6.13
C LEU A 73 6.39 6.42 7.60
N LEU A 74 7.31 6.13 8.51
CA LEU A 74 7.05 6.15 9.96
C LEU A 74 6.98 7.56 10.53
N SER A 75 7.73 8.52 9.98
CA SER A 75 7.63 9.95 10.36
C SER A 75 6.36 10.61 9.82
N GLY A 76 5.73 10.02 8.79
CA GLY A 76 4.54 10.57 8.14
C GLY A 76 4.86 11.75 7.22
N GLU A 77 6.13 12.02 6.94
CA GLU A 77 6.59 13.12 6.09
C GLU A 77 6.62 12.77 4.60
N LEU A 78 6.06 11.62 4.21
CA LEU A 78 5.95 11.22 2.81
C LEU A 78 5.19 12.27 1.99
N ARG A 79 5.83 12.74 0.93
CA ARG A 79 5.25 13.65 -0.07
C ARG A 79 5.06 12.95 -1.41
N THR A 80 4.02 13.35 -2.11
CA THR A 80 3.67 12.77 -3.40
C THR A 80 4.58 13.34 -4.49
N PHE A 81 5.13 12.48 -5.35
CA PHE A 81 6.00 12.89 -6.45
C PHE A 81 5.37 13.93 -7.41
N SER A 82 4.10 13.73 -7.80
CA SER A 82 3.45 14.57 -8.82
C SER A 82 2.92 15.90 -8.29
N ASP A 83 2.38 15.90 -7.06
CA ASP A 83 1.58 17.02 -6.55
C ASP A 83 2.19 17.70 -5.32
N ASP A 84 3.33 17.19 -4.82
CA ASP A 84 4.03 17.64 -3.60
C ASP A 84 3.14 17.74 -2.34
N ILE A 85 1.99 17.04 -2.34
CA ILE A 85 1.08 16.97 -1.20
C ILE A 85 1.46 15.82 -0.24
N PRO A 86 1.19 15.96 1.07
CA PRO A 86 1.37 14.88 2.03
C PRO A 86 0.59 13.63 1.59
N VAL A 87 1.28 12.49 1.55
CA VAL A 87 0.71 11.21 1.14
C VAL A 87 -0.46 10.81 2.03
N LEU A 88 -0.38 11.14 3.33
CA LEU A 88 -1.46 10.88 4.29
C LEU A 88 -2.78 11.57 3.90
N THR A 89 -2.70 12.80 3.38
CA THR A 89 -3.87 13.54 2.87
C THR A 89 -4.44 12.89 1.61
N LYS A 90 -3.58 12.41 0.71
CA LYS A 90 -4.03 11.72 -0.51
C LYS A 90 -4.69 10.37 -0.17
N ILE A 91 -4.15 9.64 0.81
CA ILE A 91 -4.73 8.40 1.34
C ILE A 91 -6.09 8.69 1.99
N SER A 92 -6.21 9.73 2.81
CA SER A 92 -7.46 10.04 3.50
C SER A 92 -8.58 10.42 2.52
N GLN A 93 -8.26 11.21 1.49
CA GLN A 93 -9.21 11.53 0.42
C GLN A 93 -9.70 10.28 -0.31
N ARG A 94 -8.79 9.35 -0.63
CA ARG A 94 -9.15 8.07 -1.27
C ARG A 94 -9.96 7.18 -0.34
N PHE A 95 -9.62 7.15 0.95
CA PHE A 95 -10.34 6.38 1.96
C PHE A 95 -11.82 6.78 2.02
N TRP A 96 -12.12 8.08 2.06
CA TRP A 96 -13.51 8.56 2.05
C TRP A 96 -14.28 8.17 0.79
N ASN A 97 -13.62 8.04 -0.35
CA ASN A 97 -14.26 7.58 -1.59
C ASN A 97 -14.45 6.06 -1.62
N SER A 98 -13.52 5.28 -1.07
CA SER A 98 -13.62 3.82 -1.01
C SER A 98 -14.57 3.32 0.09
N LEU A 99 -14.77 4.10 1.15
CA LEU A 99 -15.58 3.71 2.30
C LEU A 99 -17.05 3.42 1.93
N PRO A 100 -17.78 4.27 1.18
CA PRO A 100 -19.14 3.97 0.73
C PRO A 100 -19.22 2.70 -0.13
N LEU A 101 -18.24 2.49 -1.02
CA LEU A 101 -18.21 1.30 -1.87
C LEU A 101 -18.01 0.03 -1.04
N PHE A 102 -17.07 0.07 -0.09
CA PHE A 102 -16.83 -1.04 0.83
C PHE A 102 -18.07 -1.35 1.68
N LEU A 103 -18.71 -0.32 2.24
CA LEU A 103 -19.90 -0.48 3.08
C LEU A 103 -21.08 -1.05 2.30
N THR A 104 -21.36 -0.53 1.11
CA THR A 104 -22.46 -1.02 0.27
C THR A 104 -22.22 -2.47 -0.17
N ALA A 105 -21.02 -2.80 -0.63
CA ALA A 105 -20.65 -4.17 -0.98
C ALA A 105 -20.78 -5.11 0.23
N THR A 106 -20.27 -4.71 1.39
CA THR A 106 -20.35 -5.50 2.63
C THR A 106 -21.79 -5.74 3.06
N LEU A 107 -22.64 -4.71 3.01
CA LEU A 107 -24.05 -4.83 3.34
C LEU A 107 -24.79 -5.80 2.42
N ILE A 108 -24.55 -5.70 1.11
CA ILE A 108 -25.15 -6.61 0.12
C ILE A 108 -24.68 -8.04 0.39
N VAL A 109 -23.37 -8.25 0.55
CA VAL A 109 -22.79 -9.56 0.84
C VAL A 109 -23.37 -10.13 2.13
N TRP A 110 -23.41 -9.38 3.22
CA TRP A 110 -23.96 -9.86 4.49
C TRP A 110 -25.44 -10.20 4.38
N THR A 111 -26.22 -9.36 3.70
CA THR A 111 -27.66 -9.58 3.51
C THR A 111 -27.93 -10.89 2.76
N LEU A 112 -27.04 -11.31 1.85
CA LEU A 112 -27.19 -12.57 1.11
C LEU A 112 -26.52 -13.76 1.82
N SER A 113 -25.30 -13.56 2.32
CA SER A 113 -24.49 -14.61 2.94
C SER A 113 -25.03 -15.07 4.29
N PHE A 114 -25.59 -14.18 5.11
CA PHE A 114 -26.14 -14.59 6.41
C PHE A 114 -27.36 -15.50 6.26
N PRO A 115 -28.43 -15.16 5.49
CA PRO A 115 -29.56 -16.05 5.31
C PRO A 115 -29.17 -17.39 4.68
N VAL A 116 -28.34 -17.36 3.63
CA VAL A 116 -27.86 -18.59 2.97
C VAL A 116 -27.05 -19.44 3.95
N GLY A 117 -26.14 -18.83 4.70
CA GLY A 117 -25.33 -19.52 5.71
C GLY A 117 -26.16 -20.11 6.84
N ILE A 118 -27.18 -19.39 7.31
CA ILE A 118 -28.11 -19.87 8.34
C ILE A 118 -28.94 -21.04 7.81
N ILE A 119 -29.52 -20.93 6.61
CA ILE A 119 -30.29 -22.02 6.00
C ILE A 119 -29.42 -23.25 5.80
N ALA A 120 -28.19 -23.09 5.32
CA ALA A 120 -27.23 -24.18 5.15
C ALA A 120 -26.87 -24.84 6.50
N ALA A 121 -26.71 -24.06 7.56
CA ALA A 121 -26.45 -24.57 8.90
C ALA A 121 -27.65 -25.33 9.49
N LEU A 122 -28.88 -24.84 9.28
CA LEU A 122 -30.11 -25.50 9.74
C LEU A 122 -30.42 -26.78 8.96
N ARG A 123 -30.05 -26.85 7.68
CA ARG A 123 -30.20 -28.04 6.83
C ARG A 123 -28.96 -28.94 6.83
N ARG A 124 -28.01 -28.68 7.74
CA ARG A 124 -26.77 -29.45 7.83
C ARG A 124 -27.09 -30.88 8.28
N GLY A 125 -26.96 -31.83 7.36
CA GLY A 125 -27.27 -33.25 7.56
C GLY A 125 -28.58 -33.75 6.93
N SER A 126 -29.29 -32.93 6.13
CA SER A 126 -30.52 -33.35 5.45
C SER A 126 -30.35 -33.78 3.98
N LEU A 127 -29.14 -34.17 3.57
CA LEU A 127 -28.81 -34.89 2.33
C LEU A 127 -27.62 -35.80 2.61
#